data_AF-A0A8H2PYT3-F1
#
_entry.id   AF-A0A8H2PYT3-F1
#
_cell.length_a   1.000
_cell.length_b   1.000
_cell.length_c   1.000
_cell.angle_alpha   90.00
_cell.angle_beta   90.00
_cell.angle_gamma   90.00
#
_symmetry.space_group_name_H-M   'P 1'
#
loop_
_entity.id
_entity.type
_entity.pdbx_description
1 polymer ?
#
loop_
_entity_poly.entity_id
_entity_poly.type
_entity_poly.pdbx_seq_one_letter_code
_entity_poly.pdbx_strand_id
1 'polypeptide(L)'
;MAPKWPLLRTAAGFVFGATTEKRQPTHENVQRVNPPDRTISSVPIDRLRGGMGSYLSTETNPQLTATAEQDTGPIAPEDIVAIDFHTHVLRATSGMVGPSAHEESLRALFGFGELPDLRQMAREYRARRMAFVVFDVDDFASTGQEKAVSDREIARIALEFPDVIIPFGSVDPNRGAQAVVEAAELVDEHNIRGFKFHPTQQRFYPSDKEFYPLYEELESRGVPALFHSGVTGVGRGEPGGAGMRLKYSNPIYLDDIAVDFPALKIVIAHPSFPWQDEAIAIAQHKPNVFIDLSGWSPKYFPENLIKQINGPLSGKVLFGSDYPALTPERWMTDFEALSIKDAIRPLVYRRNAEKLLGWPEN
;
A
#
# COMPACT_ATOMS: atom_id res chain seq x y z
N MET A 1 32.24 40.86 -6.31
CA MET A 1 32.30 40.93 -7.79
C MET A 1 32.00 39.54 -8.33
N ALA A 2 31.21 39.40 -9.39
CA ALA A 2 30.91 38.11 -10.01
C ALA A 2 30.91 38.25 -11.55
N PRO A 3 31.49 37.30 -12.30
CA PRO A 3 31.62 37.42 -13.76
C PRO A 3 30.33 37.06 -14.49
N LYS A 4 29.90 37.94 -15.41
CA LYS A 4 28.90 37.63 -16.46
C LYS A 4 29.62 37.44 -17.79
N TRP A 5 29.43 36.30 -18.46
CA TRP A 5 29.73 36.08 -19.88
C TRP A 5 28.59 35.23 -20.51
N PRO A 6 28.33 35.31 -21.83
CA PRO A 6 27.02 35.82 -22.24
C PRO A 6 26.27 34.98 -23.30
N LEU A 7 25.03 35.44 -23.58
CA LEU A 7 24.18 34.99 -24.68
C LEU A 7 24.82 35.24 -26.06
N LEU A 8 24.59 34.31 -27.00
CA LEU A 8 24.83 34.51 -28.44
C LEU A 8 23.55 34.29 -29.25
N ARG A 9 23.05 35.39 -29.83
CA ARG A 9 22.35 35.44 -31.14
C ARG A 9 23.38 35.97 -32.15
N THR A 10 23.32 35.89 -33.48
CA THR A 10 22.30 35.56 -34.52
C THR A 10 23.10 35.21 -35.81
N ALA A 11 22.61 34.90 -37.02
CA ALA A 11 21.31 34.84 -37.71
C ALA A 11 21.40 33.95 -38.97
N ALA A 12 20.24 33.74 -39.63
CA ALA A 12 20.04 33.23 -40.99
C ALA A 12 20.33 31.72 -41.24
N GLY A 13 19.58 31.02 -42.11
CA GLY A 13 18.32 31.40 -42.78
C GLY A 13 18.28 31.08 -44.27
N PHE A 14 17.46 30.11 -44.65
CA PHE A 14 17.04 29.88 -46.04
C PHE A 14 15.58 29.39 -46.06
N VAL A 15 14.84 29.82 -47.09
CA VAL A 15 13.43 29.47 -47.31
C VAL A 15 13.25 29.13 -48.79
N PHE A 16 12.63 27.99 -49.09
CA PHE A 16 11.84 27.61 -50.27
C PHE A 16 11.72 26.08 -50.27
N GLY A 17 10.61 25.44 -50.61
CA GLY A 17 9.28 25.97 -50.94
C GLY A 17 8.24 24.85 -50.82
N ALA A 18 6.95 25.20 -50.72
CA ALA A 18 5.89 24.22 -50.51
C ALA A 18 5.45 23.53 -51.81
N THR A 19 5.21 22.22 -51.73
CA THR A 19 4.20 21.53 -52.56
C THR A 19 3.35 20.65 -51.65
N THR A 20 2.06 20.57 -51.92
CA THR A 20 1.08 19.82 -51.11
C THR A 20 0.42 18.77 -51.97
N GLU A 21 0.49 17.50 -51.55
CA GLU A 21 -0.25 16.43 -52.20
C GLU A 21 -0.93 15.53 -51.16
N LYS A 22 -2.26 15.65 -51.06
CA LYS A 22 -3.08 14.80 -50.20
C LYS A 22 -3.32 13.46 -50.88
N ARG A 23 -2.62 12.40 -50.46
CA ARG A 23 -3.00 11.03 -50.83
C ARG A 23 -4.16 10.57 -49.94
N GLN A 24 -5.30 10.30 -50.56
CA GLN A 24 -6.40 9.57 -49.93
C GLN A 24 -6.02 8.09 -49.82
N PRO A 25 -6.43 7.38 -48.75
CA PRO A 25 -6.33 5.92 -48.71
C PRO A 25 -7.36 5.31 -49.66
N THR A 26 -6.89 4.50 -50.61
CA THR A 26 -7.76 3.69 -51.47
C THR A 26 -8.29 2.47 -50.72
N HIS A 27 -9.59 2.23 -50.77
CA HIS A 27 -10.19 1.00 -50.25
C HIS A 27 -9.85 -0.19 -51.16
N GLU A 28 -9.05 -1.13 -50.66
CA GLU A 28 -8.85 -2.44 -51.30
C GLU A 28 -9.22 -3.60 -50.36
N ASN A 29 -9.64 -4.70 -50.99
CA ASN A 29 -10.36 -5.83 -50.40
C ASN A 29 -9.73 -6.45 -49.13
N VAL A 30 -10.45 -6.37 -48.00
CA VAL A 30 -10.28 -7.33 -46.90
C VAL A 30 -10.95 -8.65 -47.29
N GLN A 31 -10.19 -9.56 -47.90
CA GLN A 31 -10.65 -10.94 -48.04
C GLN A 31 -10.68 -11.62 -46.67
N ARG A 32 -11.85 -12.17 -46.29
CA ARG A 32 -12.00 -12.96 -45.07
C ARG A 32 -11.30 -14.31 -45.22
N VAL A 33 -10.15 -14.48 -44.58
CA VAL A 33 -9.55 -15.81 -44.39
C VAL A 33 -10.29 -16.50 -43.25
N ASN A 34 -11.08 -17.53 -43.56
CA ASN A 34 -11.67 -18.39 -42.54
C ASN A 34 -10.56 -19.22 -41.85
N PRO A 35 -10.53 -19.34 -40.51
CA PRO A 35 -9.63 -20.27 -39.85
C PRO A 35 -10.03 -21.72 -40.18
N PRO A 36 -9.07 -22.66 -40.26
CA PRO A 36 -9.36 -24.05 -40.56
C PRO A 36 -10.13 -24.73 -39.42
N ASP A 37 -11.08 -25.57 -39.79
CA ASP A 37 -11.87 -26.36 -38.85
C ASP A 37 -10.96 -27.28 -38.01
N ARG A 38 -11.13 -27.23 -36.69
CA ARG A 38 -10.41 -28.06 -35.72
C ARG A 38 -11.40 -28.62 -34.72
N THR A 39 -11.93 -29.79 -35.05
CA THR A 39 -12.69 -30.64 -34.14
C THR A 39 -11.84 -30.99 -32.91
N ILE A 40 -12.04 -30.27 -31.81
CA ILE A 40 -11.44 -30.62 -30.51
C ILE A 40 -12.21 -31.82 -29.96
N SER A 41 -11.52 -32.97 -29.84
CA SER A 41 -12.06 -34.17 -29.22
C SER A 41 -12.53 -33.89 -27.79
N SER A 42 -13.82 -34.13 -27.51
CA SER A 42 -14.41 -33.91 -26.20
C SER A 42 -13.87 -34.91 -25.16
N VAL A 43 -12.97 -34.44 -24.29
CA VAL A 43 -12.57 -35.17 -23.08
C VAL A 43 -13.71 -35.06 -22.05
N PRO A 44 -14.18 -36.16 -21.42
CA PRO A 44 -15.30 -36.10 -20.48
C PRO A 44 -15.03 -35.22 -19.24
N ILE A 45 -15.95 -34.29 -18.96
CA ILE A 45 -15.89 -33.40 -17.79
C ILE A 45 -16.40 -34.14 -16.54
N ASP A 46 -15.63 -35.12 -16.06
CA ASP A 46 -15.94 -35.86 -14.82
C ASP A 46 -14.69 -36.28 -14.00
N ARG A 47 -13.56 -35.58 -14.19
CA ARG A 47 -12.34 -35.74 -13.35
C ARG A 47 -11.85 -34.47 -12.66
N LEU A 48 -12.64 -33.40 -12.66
CA LEU A 48 -12.37 -32.15 -11.90
C LEU A 48 -13.35 -31.97 -10.72
N ARG A 49 -13.69 -33.07 -10.04
CA ARG A 49 -14.51 -33.11 -8.81
C ARG A 49 -13.75 -33.62 -7.58
N GLY A 50 -12.41 -33.64 -7.64
CA GLY A 50 -11.52 -34.10 -6.56
C GLY A 50 -10.68 -32.96 -5.98
N GLY A 51 -11.31 -32.06 -5.21
CA GLY A 51 -10.65 -30.92 -4.55
C GLY A 51 -11.58 -29.71 -4.40
N MET A 52 -11.30 -28.85 -3.42
CA MET A 52 -12.08 -27.63 -3.09
C MET A 52 -13.55 -27.88 -2.70
N GLY A 53 -13.74 -28.65 -1.61
CA GLY A 53 -15.04 -28.90 -0.99
C GLY A 53 -15.14 -28.45 0.48
N SER A 54 -14.38 -27.43 0.89
CA SER A 54 -14.27 -27.04 2.31
C SER A 54 -13.87 -25.56 2.52
N TYR A 55 -14.55 -24.63 1.84
CA TYR A 55 -14.41 -23.17 2.05
C TYR A 55 -15.69 -22.50 2.58
N LEU A 56 -16.62 -23.29 3.11
CA LEU A 56 -17.85 -22.83 3.78
C LEU A 56 -18.01 -23.51 5.16
N SER A 57 -16.96 -23.44 5.98
CA SER A 57 -17.11 -23.59 7.43
C SER A 57 -17.63 -22.26 7.99
N THR A 58 -18.96 -22.13 8.11
CA THR A 58 -19.60 -20.98 8.78
C THR A 58 -19.47 -21.08 10.30
N GLU A 59 -18.24 -21.28 10.78
CA GLU A 59 -17.88 -21.03 12.16
C GLU A 59 -17.72 -19.52 12.32
N THR A 60 -18.78 -18.87 12.81
CA THR A 60 -18.72 -17.50 13.32
C THR A 60 -17.67 -17.46 14.43
N ASN A 61 -16.47 -16.93 14.13
CA ASN A 61 -15.32 -16.98 15.03
C ASN A 61 -15.66 -16.36 16.40
N PRO A 62 -15.77 -17.14 17.49
CA PRO A 62 -16.25 -16.63 18.78
C PRO A 62 -15.25 -15.71 19.50
N GLN A 63 -14.06 -15.49 18.94
CA GLN A 63 -12.99 -14.71 19.58
C GLN A 63 -13.04 -13.20 19.30
N LEU A 64 -14.05 -12.70 18.57
CA LEU A 64 -14.32 -11.26 18.41
C LEU A 64 -14.96 -10.62 19.67
N THR A 65 -14.45 -10.95 20.86
CA THR A 65 -14.84 -10.35 22.14
C THR A 65 -13.65 -10.12 23.07
N ALA A 66 -12.63 -9.41 22.58
CA ALA A 66 -11.83 -8.59 23.49
C ALA A 66 -12.74 -7.42 23.92
N THR A 67 -13.26 -7.46 25.14
CA THR A 67 -14.21 -6.46 25.66
C THR A 67 -13.50 -5.12 25.88
N ALA A 68 -13.54 -4.24 24.88
CA ALA A 68 -12.88 -2.92 24.85
C ALA A 68 -13.53 -1.87 25.77
N GLU A 69 -14.00 -2.28 26.95
CA GLU A 69 -14.71 -1.45 27.94
C GLU A 69 -13.79 -0.80 28.98
N GLN A 70 -12.50 -1.18 29.02
CA GLN A 70 -11.51 -0.59 29.91
C GLN A 70 -10.34 0.00 29.12
N ASP A 71 -10.33 1.34 29.00
CA ASP A 71 -9.13 2.07 28.61
C ASP A 71 -8.09 1.91 29.73
N THR A 72 -6.96 1.28 29.43
CA THR A 72 -5.87 1.02 30.39
C THR A 72 -5.08 2.28 30.76
N GLY A 73 -5.37 3.41 30.11
CA GLY A 73 -4.56 4.63 30.18
C GLY A 73 -3.30 4.57 29.31
N PRO A 74 -2.65 5.72 29.05
CA PRO A 74 -1.53 5.81 28.12
C PRO A 74 -0.38 4.86 28.48
N ILE A 75 0.13 4.14 27.49
CA ILE A 75 1.26 3.21 27.67
C ILE A 75 2.60 3.93 27.53
N ALA A 76 3.59 3.54 28.33
CA ALA A 76 4.93 4.10 28.22
C ALA A 76 5.64 3.54 26.96
N PRO A 77 6.54 4.28 26.29
CA PRO A 77 7.09 3.82 25.01
C PRO A 77 8.01 2.61 25.12
N GLU A 78 8.68 2.40 26.25
CA GLU A 78 9.40 1.17 26.56
C GLU A 78 8.49 -0.05 26.65
N ASP A 79 7.23 0.15 27.05
CA ASP A 79 6.24 -0.88 27.40
C ASP A 79 5.56 -1.53 26.18
N ILE A 80 5.72 -0.93 25.00
CA ILE A 80 5.11 -1.34 23.73
C ILE A 80 5.68 -2.69 23.25
N VAL A 81 4.84 -3.68 22.97
CA VAL A 81 5.30 -5.01 22.54
C VAL A 81 5.53 -5.10 21.02
N ALA A 82 4.74 -4.37 20.23
CA ALA A 82 4.83 -4.34 18.77
C ALA A 82 4.30 -3.02 18.17
N ILE A 83 4.72 -2.72 16.94
CA ILE A 83 4.23 -1.63 16.10
C ILE A 83 3.64 -2.25 14.83
N ASP A 84 2.33 -2.13 14.65
CA ASP A 84 1.61 -2.61 13.47
C ASP A 84 1.74 -1.59 12.33
N PHE A 85 2.56 -1.88 11.33
CA PHE A 85 2.96 -0.90 10.32
C PHE A 85 1.90 -0.63 9.24
N HIS A 86 0.79 -1.36 9.21
CA HIS A 86 -0.22 -1.21 8.16
C HIS A 86 -1.61 -1.58 8.69
N THR A 87 -2.44 -0.56 8.93
CA THR A 87 -3.87 -0.68 9.27
C THR A 87 -4.67 0.39 8.51
N HIS A 88 -5.95 0.12 8.24
CA HIS A 88 -6.86 1.08 7.62
C HIS A 88 -7.92 1.52 8.63
N VAL A 89 -8.24 2.82 8.67
CA VAL A 89 -9.48 3.29 9.29
C VAL A 89 -10.48 3.62 8.18
N LEU A 90 -11.67 3.02 8.24
CA LEU A 90 -12.65 3.04 7.16
C LEU A 90 -14.01 3.62 7.57
N ARG A 91 -14.20 3.90 8.88
CA ARG A 91 -15.42 4.49 9.44
C ARG A 91 -15.13 5.84 10.06
N ALA A 92 -15.75 6.90 9.53
CA ALA A 92 -15.69 8.25 10.07
C ALA A 92 -16.20 8.29 11.53
N THR A 93 -15.49 8.96 12.44
CA THR A 93 -15.98 9.13 13.82
C THR A 93 -17.12 10.14 13.92
N SER A 94 -17.34 10.91 12.84
CA SER A 94 -18.43 11.88 12.68
C SER A 94 -19.74 11.28 12.15
N GLY A 95 -19.72 10.06 11.59
CA GLY A 95 -20.89 9.39 11.03
C GLY A 95 -21.54 10.07 9.81
N MET A 96 -20.86 11.01 9.16
CA MET A 96 -21.42 11.83 8.06
C MET A 96 -21.12 11.31 6.64
N VAL A 97 -20.26 10.32 6.49
CA VAL A 97 -19.89 9.73 5.18
C VAL A 97 -20.43 8.29 5.12
N GLY A 98 -20.96 7.89 3.97
CA GLY A 98 -21.40 6.51 3.73
C GLY A 98 -20.20 5.54 3.55
N PRO A 99 -20.45 4.22 3.46
CA PRO A 99 -19.39 3.25 3.22
C PRO A 99 -18.70 3.53 1.88
N SER A 100 -17.37 3.49 1.87
CA SER A 100 -16.58 3.63 0.65
C SER A 100 -16.59 2.33 -0.16
N ALA A 101 -16.27 2.40 -1.47
CA ALA A 101 -16.12 1.20 -2.30
C ALA A 101 -15.01 0.25 -1.79
N HIS A 102 -14.05 0.78 -1.03
CA HIS A 102 -13.03 0.03 -0.31
C HIS A 102 -13.60 -0.68 0.93
N GLU A 103 -14.44 -0.02 1.74
CA GLU A 103 -15.22 -0.70 2.78
C GLU A 103 -16.09 -1.82 2.19
N GLU A 104 -16.87 -1.55 1.15
CA GLU A 104 -17.76 -2.57 0.55
C GLU A 104 -16.97 -3.79 0.04
N SER A 105 -15.82 -3.55 -0.61
CA SER A 105 -14.89 -4.60 -1.05
C SER A 105 -14.37 -5.43 0.12
N LEU A 106 -13.87 -4.79 1.19
CA LEU A 106 -13.29 -5.48 2.34
C LEU A 106 -14.37 -6.22 3.15
N ARG A 107 -15.55 -5.63 3.32
CA ARG A 107 -16.72 -6.25 3.95
C ARG A 107 -17.16 -7.51 3.19
N ALA A 108 -17.24 -7.45 1.87
CA ALA A 108 -17.60 -8.59 1.03
C ALA A 108 -16.55 -9.71 1.00
N LEU A 109 -15.26 -9.38 1.12
CA LEU A 109 -14.16 -10.34 1.05
C LEU A 109 -13.81 -11.03 2.36
N PHE A 110 -13.93 -10.32 3.49
CA PHE A 110 -13.43 -10.77 4.78
C PHE A 110 -14.51 -10.91 5.88
N GLY A 111 -15.72 -10.36 5.67
CA GLY A 111 -16.90 -10.73 6.45
C GLY A 111 -16.99 -10.16 7.88
N PHE A 112 -16.41 -8.99 8.14
CA PHE A 112 -16.49 -8.35 9.47
C PHE A 112 -17.84 -7.69 9.75
N GLY A 113 -18.10 -7.46 11.05
CA GLY A 113 -19.28 -6.76 11.57
C GLY A 113 -19.21 -5.25 11.35
N GLU A 114 -19.61 -4.46 12.35
CA GLU A 114 -19.36 -3.02 12.31
C GLU A 114 -17.85 -2.74 12.35
N LEU A 115 -17.36 -1.84 11.50
CA LEU A 115 -15.94 -1.48 11.46
C LEU A 115 -15.64 -0.48 12.59
N PRO A 116 -14.50 -0.61 13.29
CA PRO A 116 -14.14 0.31 14.36
C PRO A 116 -13.86 1.71 13.80
N ASP A 117 -14.16 2.75 14.59
CA ASP A 117 -13.55 4.07 14.37
C ASP A 117 -12.15 4.12 14.98
N LEU A 118 -11.39 5.18 14.63
CA LEU A 118 -10.01 5.33 15.07
C LEU A 118 -9.84 5.39 16.61
N ARG A 119 -10.81 5.90 17.36
CA ARG A 119 -10.75 5.92 18.84
C ARG A 119 -11.00 4.52 19.42
N GLN A 120 -11.87 3.73 18.79
CA GLN A 120 -12.01 2.32 19.13
C GLN A 120 -10.72 1.56 18.84
N MET A 121 -10.15 1.70 17.64
CA MET A 121 -8.84 1.11 17.29
C MET A 121 -7.78 1.47 18.34
N ALA A 122 -7.67 2.75 18.71
CA ALA A 122 -6.70 3.20 19.71
C ALA A 122 -6.86 2.50 21.07
N ARG A 123 -8.10 2.36 21.59
CA ARG A 123 -8.34 1.63 22.85
C ARG A 123 -7.98 0.15 22.73
N GLU A 124 -8.31 -0.51 21.62
CA GLU A 124 -7.98 -1.93 21.41
C GLU A 124 -6.46 -2.15 21.30
N TYR A 125 -5.74 -1.31 20.55
CA TYR A 125 -4.28 -1.38 20.41
C TYR A 125 -3.55 -1.04 21.71
N ARG A 126 -4.04 -0.05 22.48
CA ARG A 126 -3.55 0.28 23.83
C ARG A 126 -3.71 -0.90 24.79
N ALA A 127 -4.87 -1.58 24.77
CA ALA A 127 -5.10 -2.80 25.56
C ALA A 127 -4.18 -3.97 25.16
N ARG A 128 -3.79 -4.06 23.87
CA ARG A 128 -2.75 -4.98 23.38
C ARG A 128 -1.31 -4.55 23.73
N ARG A 129 -1.12 -3.33 24.26
CA ARG A 129 0.18 -2.64 24.42
C ARG A 129 0.95 -2.52 23.10
N MET A 130 0.24 -2.19 22.04
CA MET A 130 0.77 -2.06 20.67
C MET A 130 0.50 -0.66 20.14
N ALA A 131 1.42 -0.14 19.34
CA ALA A 131 1.18 1.04 18.50
C ALA A 131 0.86 0.60 17.07
N PHE A 132 0.29 1.50 16.26
CA PHE A 132 -0.12 1.20 14.90
C PHE A 132 -0.04 2.41 13.97
N VAL A 133 0.41 2.16 12.74
CA VAL A 133 0.32 3.07 11.60
C VAL A 133 -1.08 2.94 11.01
N VAL A 134 -1.74 4.07 10.77
CA VAL A 134 -3.11 4.11 10.27
C VAL A 134 -3.32 5.22 9.24
N PHE A 135 -4.14 4.91 8.24
CA PHE A 135 -4.47 5.76 7.11
C PHE A 135 -5.86 5.40 6.55
N ASP A 136 -6.39 6.25 5.68
CA ASP A 136 -7.39 5.92 4.66
C ASP A 136 -6.81 6.32 3.28
N VAL A 137 -7.26 5.73 2.18
CA VAL A 137 -6.62 5.88 0.86
C VAL A 137 -7.36 6.91 -0.01
N ASP A 138 -6.66 7.97 -0.43
CA ASP A 138 -7.20 8.93 -1.40
C ASP A 138 -7.08 8.35 -2.82
N ASP A 139 -8.19 7.83 -3.36
CA ASP A 139 -8.27 7.41 -4.76
C ASP A 139 -9.25 8.28 -5.60
N PHE A 140 -9.49 9.51 -5.15
CA PHE A 140 -10.49 10.44 -5.69
C PHE A 140 -10.41 10.62 -7.21
N ALA A 141 -9.22 10.69 -7.82
CA ALA A 141 -9.10 10.87 -9.27
C ALA A 141 -9.53 9.61 -10.06
N SER A 142 -9.65 8.47 -9.38
CA SER A 142 -10.04 7.18 -9.96
C SER A 142 -11.52 6.81 -9.71
N THR A 143 -12.11 7.26 -8.59
CA THR A 143 -13.46 6.93 -8.10
C THR A 143 -14.43 8.12 -8.06
N GLY A 144 -13.91 9.35 -7.95
CA GLY A 144 -14.69 10.55 -7.67
C GLY A 144 -15.31 10.58 -6.27
N GLN A 145 -14.81 9.76 -5.34
CA GLN A 145 -15.24 9.72 -3.94
C GLN A 145 -14.17 10.32 -3.02
N GLU A 146 -14.62 11.04 -1.99
CA GLU A 146 -13.76 11.45 -0.89
C GLU A 146 -13.42 10.25 0.01
N LYS A 147 -12.32 10.34 0.76
CA LYS A 147 -11.99 9.38 1.84
C LYS A 147 -13.12 9.27 2.86
N ALA A 148 -13.31 8.08 3.41
CA ALA A 148 -14.22 7.87 4.53
C ALA A 148 -13.70 8.56 5.80
N VAL A 149 -12.37 8.60 5.99
CA VAL A 149 -11.73 9.37 7.07
C VAL A 149 -10.66 10.29 6.49
N SER A 150 -10.81 11.60 6.68
CA SER A 150 -9.81 12.57 6.24
C SER A 150 -8.54 12.50 7.09
N ASP A 151 -7.37 12.72 6.49
CA ASP A 151 -6.08 12.73 7.19
C ASP A 151 -6.04 13.77 8.33
N ARG A 152 -6.78 14.87 8.17
CA ARG A 152 -6.95 15.90 9.20
C ARG A 152 -7.82 15.41 10.38
N GLU A 153 -8.76 14.49 10.17
CA GLU A 153 -9.44 13.79 11.27
C GLU A 153 -8.50 12.76 11.93
N ILE A 154 -7.74 12.00 11.15
CA ILE A 154 -6.76 11.01 11.65
C ILE A 154 -5.72 11.69 12.55
N ALA A 155 -5.07 12.75 12.07
CA ALA A 155 -4.11 13.56 12.82
C ALA A 155 -4.72 14.15 14.09
N ARG A 156 -5.93 14.72 14.01
CA ARG A 156 -6.62 15.31 15.18
C ARG A 156 -6.96 14.27 16.25
N ILE A 157 -7.22 13.01 15.88
CA ILE A 157 -7.45 11.90 16.83
C ILE A 157 -6.12 11.32 17.33
N ALA A 158 -5.04 11.35 16.54
CA ALA A 158 -3.71 10.94 16.99
C ALA A 158 -3.23 11.75 18.21
N LEU A 159 -3.57 13.04 18.28
CA LEU A 159 -3.32 13.89 19.44
C LEU A 159 -4.08 13.45 20.72
N GLU A 160 -5.14 12.64 20.61
CA GLU A 160 -5.88 12.06 21.74
C GLU A 160 -5.24 10.74 22.24
N PHE A 161 -4.44 10.07 21.40
CA PHE A 161 -3.80 8.77 21.69
C PHE A 161 -2.35 8.68 21.14
N PRO A 162 -1.45 9.63 21.50
CA PRO A 162 -0.09 9.71 20.92
C PRO A 162 0.84 8.58 21.35
N ASP A 163 0.43 7.77 22.33
CA ASP A 163 1.09 6.55 22.79
C ASP A 163 0.87 5.34 21.86
N VAL A 164 -0.12 5.39 20.97
CA VAL A 164 -0.48 4.26 20.10
C VAL A 164 -0.78 4.60 18.64
N ILE A 165 -1.29 5.80 18.31
CA ILE A 165 -1.56 6.19 16.93
C ILE A 165 -0.33 6.82 16.28
N ILE A 166 0.11 6.25 15.15
CA ILE A 166 1.12 6.82 14.26
C ILE A 166 0.41 7.23 12.96
N PRO A 167 0.02 8.51 12.79
CA PRO A 167 -0.89 8.91 11.72
C PRO A 167 -0.14 9.00 10.39
N PHE A 168 -0.63 8.28 9.37
CA PHE A 168 -0.20 8.40 7.98
C PHE A 168 -1.29 9.07 7.15
N GLY A 169 -0.88 9.88 6.17
CA GLY A 169 -1.78 10.51 5.20
C GLY A 169 -1.90 9.70 3.91
N SER A 170 -2.75 10.16 3.00
CA SER A 170 -2.80 9.66 1.63
C SER A 170 -3.30 10.75 0.70
N VAL A 171 -2.55 11.04 -0.36
CA VAL A 171 -2.95 11.99 -1.41
C VAL A 171 -2.93 11.26 -2.75
N ASP A 172 -3.93 11.49 -3.60
CA ASP A 172 -3.97 10.94 -4.95
C ASP A 172 -2.95 11.69 -5.85
N PRO A 173 -1.87 11.04 -6.32
CA PRO A 173 -0.81 11.72 -7.08
C PRO A 173 -1.32 12.33 -8.39
N ASN A 174 -2.44 11.84 -8.94
CA ASN A 174 -3.04 12.38 -10.16
C ASN A 174 -3.65 13.79 -9.95
N ARG A 175 -3.80 14.25 -8.69
CA ARG A 175 -4.14 15.65 -8.34
C ARG A 175 -2.93 16.60 -8.52
N GLY A 176 -1.76 16.07 -8.88
CA GLY A 176 -0.59 16.82 -9.30
C GLY A 176 -0.08 17.80 -8.24
N ALA A 177 0.09 19.07 -8.60
CA ALA A 177 0.57 20.10 -7.69
C ALA A 177 -0.30 20.26 -6.42
N GLN A 178 -1.60 19.92 -6.46
CA GLN A 178 -2.43 19.93 -5.26
C GLN A 178 -2.03 18.83 -4.27
N ALA A 179 -1.67 17.63 -4.76
CA ALA A 179 -1.21 16.53 -3.90
C ALA A 179 0.11 16.87 -3.20
N VAL A 180 1.02 17.58 -3.88
CA VAL A 180 2.30 18.04 -3.29
C VAL A 180 2.05 19.05 -2.17
N VAL A 181 1.20 20.06 -2.41
CA VAL A 181 0.85 21.07 -1.40
C VAL A 181 0.10 20.47 -0.21
N GLU A 182 -0.84 19.55 -0.46
CA GLU A 182 -1.58 18.87 0.62
C GLU A 182 -0.67 17.94 1.42
N ALA A 183 0.28 17.23 0.79
CA ALA A 183 1.27 16.43 1.52
C ALA A 183 2.20 17.29 2.40
N ALA A 184 2.60 18.47 1.93
CA ALA A 184 3.38 19.44 2.70
C ALA A 184 2.62 19.91 3.96
N GLU A 185 1.40 20.43 3.78
CA GLU A 185 0.50 20.88 4.87
C GLU A 185 0.28 19.77 5.91
N LEU A 186 0.05 18.54 5.45
CA LEU A 186 -0.21 17.38 6.31
C LEU A 186 0.98 17.02 7.22
N VAL A 187 2.22 17.17 6.77
CA VAL A 187 3.39 16.98 7.64
C VAL A 187 3.58 18.22 8.53
N ASP A 188 3.62 19.40 7.91
CA ASP A 188 4.09 20.64 8.56
C ASP A 188 3.11 21.20 9.59
N GLU A 189 1.78 21.07 9.35
CA GLU A 189 0.72 21.59 10.22
C GLU A 189 -0.06 20.49 10.97
N HIS A 190 0.00 19.24 10.51
CA HIS A 190 -0.78 18.13 11.06
C HIS A 190 0.05 16.94 11.61
N ASN A 191 1.38 17.00 11.59
CA ASN A 191 2.27 15.95 12.15
C ASN A 191 1.99 14.55 11.58
N ILE A 192 1.61 14.46 10.30
CA ILE A 192 1.57 13.19 9.58
C ILE A 192 2.98 12.61 9.48
N ARG A 193 3.16 11.35 9.91
CA ARG A 193 4.45 10.66 10.06
C ARG A 193 4.81 9.75 8.89
N GLY A 194 4.10 9.85 7.77
CA GLY A 194 4.30 9.03 6.55
C GLY A 194 3.08 9.05 5.63
N PHE A 195 3.20 8.49 4.42
CA PHE A 195 2.12 8.48 3.42
C PHE A 195 1.85 7.08 2.87
N LYS A 196 0.56 6.75 2.70
CA LYS A 196 0.08 5.55 2.01
C LYS A 196 -0.30 5.88 0.56
N PHE A 197 0.19 5.05 -0.35
CA PHE A 197 -0.23 5.00 -1.74
C PHE A 197 -0.78 3.60 -2.08
N HIS A 198 -1.72 3.55 -3.02
CA HIS A 198 -2.23 2.32 -3.61
C HIS A 198 -2.25 2.42 -5.14
N PRO A 199 -1.11 2.20 -5.82
CA PRO A 199 -0.97 2.37 -7.27
C PRO A 199 -2.04 1.68 -8.13
N THR A 200 -2.55 0.52 -7.72
CA THR A 200 -3.65 -0.14 -8.44
C THR A 200 -5.02 0.55 -8.33
N GLN A 201 -5.38 1.16 -7.18
CA GLN A 201 -6.59 1.98 -7.03
C GLN A 201 -6.39 3.36 -7.67
N GLN A 202 -5.29 4.05 -7.32
CA GLN A 202 -4.89 5.37 -7.84
C GLN A 202 -4.40 5.33 -9.32
N ARG A 203 -4.37 4.16 -9.98
CA ARG A 203 -4.12 3.92 -11.42
C ARG A 203 -2.82 4.49 -12.03
N PHE A 204 -1.79 4.76 -11.22
CA PHE A 204 -0.51 5.34 -11.65
C PHE A 204 0.65 4.34 -11.53
N TYR A 205 1.78 4.54 -12.22
CA TYR A 205 3.02 3.84 -11.89
C TYR A 205 3.91 4.71 -10.99
N PRO A 206 4.46 4.19 -9.88
CA PRO A 206 5.36 4.95 -9.01
C PRO A 206 6.62 5.49 -9.70
N SER A 207 7.06 4.86 -10.79
CA SER A 207 8.22 5.28 -11.61
C SER A 207 7.92 6.47 -12.54
N ASP A 208 6.66 6.87 -12.73
CA ASP A 208 6.32 7.91 -13.71
C ASP A 208 6.76 9.31 -13.22
N LYS A 209 7.58 9.99 -14.03
CA LYS A 209 8.32 11.19 -13.60
C LYS A 209 7.46 12.44 -13.35
N GLU A 210 6.16 12.38 -13.60
CA GLU A 210 5.20 13.42 -13.21
C GLU A 210 4.91 13.43 -11.70
N PHE A 211 5.11 12.31 -10.99
CA PHE A 211 4.90 12.20 -9.54
C PHE A 211 6.15 12.51 -8.70
N TYR A 212 7.30 12.68 -9.35
CA TYR A 212 8.58 12.96 -8.68
C TYR A 212 8.57 14.19 -7.73
N PRO A 213 7.87 15.30 -8.02
CA PRO A 213 7.76 16.43 -7.08
C PRO A 213 7.09 16.07 -5.74
N LEU A 214 6.24 15.03 -5.71
CA LEU A 214 5.67 14.53 -4.46
C LEU A 214 6.73 13.77 -3.65
N TYR A 215 7.56 12.95 -4.31
CA TYR A 215 8.64 12.20 -3.65
C TYR A 215 9.76 13.10 -3.13
N GLU A 216 10.08 14.18 -3.86
CA GLU A 216 10.99 15.24 -3.40
C GLU A 216 10.48 15.92 -2.12
N GLU A 217 9.17 16.19 -2.04
CA GLU A 217 8.54 16.82 -0.87
C GLU A 217 8.46 15.88 0.35
N LEU A 218 8.30 14.56 0.13
CA LEU A 218 8.39 13.54 1.19
C LEU A 218 9.83 13.30 1.65
N GLU A 219 10.80 13.23 0.72
CA GLU A 219 12.22 13.03 1.02
C GLU A 219 12.79 14.20 1.83
N SER A 220 12.47 15.44 1.45
CA SER A 220 12.93 16.66 2.14
C SER A 220 12.49 16.74 3.60
N ARG A 221 11.35 16.09 3.94
CA ARG A 221 10.81 15.98 5.30
C ARG A 221 11.18 14.67 6.01
N GLY A 222 11.86 13.75 5.34
CA GLY A 222 12.32 12.47 5.91
C GLY A 222 11.21 11.48 6.30
N VAL A 223 9.98 11.72 5.81
CA VAL A 223 8.80 10.88 6.06
C VAL A 223 8.76 9.71 5.07
N PRO A 224 8.34 8.50 5.50
CA PRO A 224 8.29 7.32 4.65
C PRO A 224 7.09 7.32 3.69
N ALA A 225 7.27 6.64 2.55
CA ALA A 225 6.23 6.36 1.57
C ALA A 225 5.96 4.85 1.50
N LEU A 226 4.72 4.45 1.81
CA LEU A 226 4.24 3.08 1.88
C LEU A 226 3.37 2.77 0.64
N PHE A 227 3.81 1.86 -0.23
CA PHE A 227 3.17 1.59 -1.53
C PHE A 227 2.52 0.21 -1.57
N HIS A 228 1.25 0.14 -1.97
CA HIS A 228 0.55 -1.14 -2.19
C HIS A 228 1.25 -2.00 -3.24
N SER A 229 1.66 -3.21 -2.88
CA SER A 229 2.34 -4.15 -3.78
C SER A 229 1.60 -5.48 -3.93
N GLY A 230 1.76 -6.11 -5.10
CA GLY A 230 1.10 -7.37 -5.44
C GLY A 230 -0.37 -7.23 -5.85
N VAL A 231 -1.13 -8.30 -5.61
CA VAL A 231 -2.59 -8.35 -5.79
C VAL A 231 -3.31 -7.37 -4.85
N THR A 232 -4.55 -7.00 -5.19
CA THR A 232 -5.47 -6.30 -4.28
C THR A 232 -6.79 -7.06 -4.14
N GLY A 233 -7.54 -6.78 -3.08
CA GLY A 233 -8.91 -7.25 -2.90
C GLY A 233 -9.91 -6.47 -3.75
N VAL A 234 -9.67 -5.17 -4.01
CA VAL A 234 -10.65 -4.30 -4.71
C VAL A 234 -10.97 -4.86 -6.10
N GLY A 235 -12.26 -5.04 -6.39
CA GLY A 235 -12.75 -5.65 -7.63
C GLY A 235 -12.64 -7.18 -7.71
N ARG A 236 -12.17 -7.88 -6.67
CA ARG A 236 -11.93 -9.33 -6.72
C ARG A 236 -13.24 -10.12 -6.83
N GLY A 237 -13.40 -10.82 -7.95
CA GLY A 237 -14.61 -11.61 -8.27
C GLY A 237 -15.55 -10.89 -9.24
N GLU A 238 -15.35 -9.59 -9.47
CA GLU A 238 -16.13 -8.83 -10.44
C GLU A 238 -15.69 -9.06 -11.90
N PRO A 239 -16.58 -8.85 -12.88
CA PRO A 239 -16.24 -8.89 -14.30
C PRO A 239 -15.07 -7.94 -14.64
N GLY A 240 -13.94 -8.50 -15.08
CA GLY A 240 -12.75 -7.72 -15.41
C GLY A 240 -12.06 -7.06 -14.20
N GLY A 241 -12.36 -7.49 -12.97
CA GLY A 241 -11.71 -7.00 -11.75
C GLY A 241 -12.02 -5.53 -11.44
N ALA A 242 -13.27 -5.08 -11.66
CA ALA A 242 -13.67 -3.66 -11.62
C ALA A 242 -12.83 -2.72 -12.52
N GLY A 243 -12.09 -3.27 -13.51
CA GLY A 243 -11.14 -2.53 -14.33
C GLY A 243 -9.79 -2.23 -13.65
N MET A 244 -9.57 -2.72 -12.43
CA MET A 244 -8.31 -2.58 -11.70
C MET A 244 -7.18 -3.33 -12.40
N ARG A 245 -5.98 -2.73 -12.44
CA ARG A 245 -4.82 -3.28 -13.16
C ARG A 245 -3.65 -3.50 -12.22
N LEU A 246 -3.55 -4.72 -11.70
CA LEU A 246 -2.51 -5.15 -10.74
C LEU A 246 -1.07 -4.76 -11.13
N LYS A 247 -0.79 -4.58 -12.42
CA LYS A 247 0.50 -4.13 -12.97
C LYS A 247 1.05 -2.87 -12.26
N TYR A 248 0.19 -1.96 -11.82
CA TYR A 248 0.61 -0.72 -11.15
C TYR A 248 1.27 -1.00 -9.79
N SER A 249 0.89 -2.10 -9.14
CA SER A 249 1.41 -2.57 -7.85
C SER A 249 2.53 -3.61 -8.00
N ASN A 250 3.14 -3.76 -9.19
CA ASN A 250 4.39 -4.53 -9.30
C ASN A 250 5.54 -3.75 -8.61
N PRO A 251 6.24 -4.33 -7.62
CA PRO A 251 7.28 -3.65 -6.87
C PRO A 251 8.47 -3.20 -7.74
N ILE A 252 8.67 -3.72 -8.96
CA ILE A 252 9.74 -3.27 -9.85
C ILE A 252 9.68 -1.77 -10.17
N TYR A 253 8.48 -1.18 -10.19
CA TYR A 253 8.30 0.26 -10.38
C TYR A 253 8.72 1.11 -9.15
N LEU A 254 9.02 0.45 -8.02
CA LEU A 254 9.62 1.07 -6.84
C LEU A 254 11.16 1.08 -6.89
N ASP A 255 11.78 0.35 -7.83
CA ASP A 255 13.24 0.32 -7.93
C ASP A 255 13.82 1.65 -8.43
N ASP A 256 13.17 2.26 -9.44
CA ASP A 256 13.56 3.56 -10.02
C ASP A 256 13.53 4.69 -8.98
N ILE A 257 12.43 4.83 -8.23
CA ILE A 257 12.34 5.83 -7.16
C ILE A 257 13.32 5.56 -6.01
N ALA A 258 13.70 4.30 -5.77
CA ALA A 258 14.75 3.95 -4.82
C ALA A 258 16.18 4.18 -5.34
N VAL A 259 16.36 4.50 -6.64
CA VAL A 259 17.61 5.08 -7.17
C VAL A 259 17.57 6.60 -7.08
N ASP A 260 16.49 7.21 -7.59
CA ASP A 260 16.40 8.67 -7.77
C ASP A 260 16.17 9.42 -6.44
N PHE A 261 15.57 8.78 -5.43
CA PHE A 261 15.33 9.30 -4.07
C PHE A 261 15.97 8.38 -3.01
N PRO A 262 17.31 8.44 -2.80
CA PRO A 262 18.05 7.49 -1.97
C PRO A 262 17.92 7.74 -0.46
N ALA A 263 17.35 8.87 -0.02
CA ALA A 263 17.06 9.15 1.38
C ALA A 263 15.57 8.92 1.74
N LEU A 264 14.67 8.92 0.75
CA LEU A 264 13.27 8.56 0.92
C LEU A 264 13.16 7.11 1.40
N LYS A 265 12.54 6.92 2.56
CA LYS A 265 12.25 5.60 3.13
C LYS A 265 11.05 5.01 2.40
N ILE A 266 11.26 3.94 1.66
CA ILE A 266 10.21 3.28 0.86
C ILE A 266 9.81 1.99 1.55
N VAL A 267 8.51 1.78 1.74
CA VAL A 267 7.96 0.53 2.25
C VAL A 267 7.11 -0.13 1.18
N ILE A 268 7.50 -1.35 0.81
CA ILE A 268 6.73 -2.22 -0.07
C ILE A 268 5.67 -2.91 0.79
N ALA A 269 4.39 -2.61 0.56
CA ALA A 269 3.31 -3.18 1.37
C ALA A 269 2.99 -4.61 0.96
N HIS A 270 2.79 -5.47 1.96
CA HIS A 270 2.56 -6.91 1.83
C HIS A 270 3.74 -7.70 1.21
N PRO A 271 3.71 -9.05 1.25
CA PRO A 271 4.62 -9.92 0.49
C PRO A 271 4.57 -9.82 -1.05
N SER A 272 4.04 -8.74 -1.64
CA SER A 272 4.04 -8.42 -3.08
C SER A 272 3.50 -9.48 -4.06
N PHE A 273 2.82 -10.53 -3.59
CA PHE A 273 2.41 -11.67 -4.42
C PHE A 273 1.70 -11.23 -5.72
N PRO A 274 2.12 -11.69 -6.92
CA PRO A 274 3.11 -12.76 -7.15
C PRO A 274 4.58 -12.32 -7.16
N TRP A 275 4.86 -11.02 -7.21
CA TRP A 275 6.18 -10.41 -7.46
C TRP A 275 7.06 -10.29 -6.20
N GLN A 276 7.03 -11.32 -5.36
CA GLN A 276 7.75 -11.32 -4.08
C GLN A 276 9.26 -11.33 -4.26
N ASP A 277 9.78 -12.06 -5.26
CA ASP A 277 11.22 -12.18 -5.46
C ASP A 277 11.82 -10.88 -6.01
N GLU A 278 11.05 -10.10 -6.79
CA GLU A 278 11.38 -8.72 -7.14
C GLU A 278 11.43 -7.81 -5.90
N ALA A 279 10.41 -7.83 -5.04
CA ALA A 279 10.41 -7.05 -3.79
C ALA A 279 11.60 -7.41 -2.88
N ILE A 280 11.90 -8.71 -2.74
CA ILE A 280 13.07 -9.22 -2.03
C ILE A 280 14.36 -8.66 -2.63
N ALA A 281 14.53 -8.68 -3.96
CA ALA A 281 15.74 -8.20 -4.62
C ALA A 281 15.96 -6.70 -4.37
N ILE A 282 14.91 -5.88 -4.52
CA ILE A 282 14.96 -4.43 -4.28
C ILE A 282 15.27 -4.15 -2.80
N ALA A 283 14.55 -4.78 -1.87
CA ALA A 283 14.77 -4.60 -0.44
C ALA A 283 16.13 -5.14 0.02
N GLN A 284 16.74 -6.12 -0.65
CA GLN A 284 18.13 -6.49 -0.37
C GLN A 284 19.11 -5.43 -0.87
N HIS A 285 18.94 -4.94 -2.09
CA HIS A 285 19.89 -4.03 -2.76
C HIS A 285 19.83 -2.58 -2.24
N LYS A 286 18.63 -2.02 -2.01
CA LYS A 286 18.42 -0.60 -1.71
C LYS A 286 18.38 -0.37 -0.19
N PRO A 287 19.25 0.45 0.42
CA PRO A 287 19.37 0.55 1.88
C PRO A 287 18.15 1.20 2.56
N ASN A 288 17.42 2.02 1.80
CA ASN A 288 16.22 2.78 2.18
C ASN A 288 14.89 2.05 1.93
N VAL A 289 14.91 0.84 1.35
CA VAL A 289 13.71 0.04 1.04
C VAL A 289 13.47 -1.04 2.10
N PHE A 290 12.22 -1.13 2.55
CA PHE A 290 11.69 -2.08 3.53
C PHE A 290 10.49 -2.85 2.94
N ILE A 291 10.08 -3.93 3.60
CA ILE A 291 8.86 -4.69 3.25
C ILE A 291 8.02 -4.86 4.53
N ASP A 292 6.75 -4.46 4.53
CA ASP A 292 5.84 -4.96 5.56
C ASP A 292 5.18 -6.27 5.15
N LEU A 293 4.86 -7.08 6.14
CA LEU A 293 4.39 -8.45 5.94
C LEU A 293 2.86 -8.57 6.10
N SER A 294 2.12 -7.49 5.84
CA SER A 294 0.68 -7.40 6.04
C SER A 294 -0.16 -8.01 4.91
N GLY A 295 -1.49 -7.99 5.05
CA GLY A 295 -2.47 -8.41 4.02
C GLY A 295 -2.53 -9.92 3.76
N TRP A 296 -1.57 -10.68 4.27
CA TRP A 296 -1.45 -12.12 4.11
C TRP A 296 -1.23 -12.79 5.47
N SER A 297 -2.00 -13.85 5.74
CA SER A 297 -1.80 -14.75 6.87
C SER A 297 -0.42 -15.43 6.76
N PRO A 298 0.51 -15.22 7.71
CA PRO A 298 1.91 -15.64 7.59
C PRO A 298 2.17 -17.11 7.29
N LYS A 299 1.25 -18.01 7.64
CA LYS A 299 1.32 -19.44 7.28
C LYS A 299 1.33 -19.71 5.75
N TYR A 300 1.04 -18.71 4.93
CA TYR A 300 1.12 -18.76 3.47
C TYR A 300 2.40 -18.11 2.89
N PHE A 301 3.30 -17.59 3.73
CA PHE A 301 4.58 -17.06 3.27
C PHE A 301 5.43 -18.20 2.68
N PRO A 302 5.94 -18.08 1.44
CA PRO A 302 6.75 -19.11 0.83
C PRO A 302 8.14 -19.17 1.48
N GLU A 303 8.78 -20.34 1.38
CA GLU A 303 10.06 -20.64 2.04
C GLU A 303 11.18 -19.64 1.74
N ASN A 304 11.19 -19.03 0.54
CA ASN A 304 12.17 -17.99 0.21
C ASN A 304 12.05 -16.78 1.14
N LEU A 305 10.83 -16.26 1.38
CA LEU A 305 10.62 -15.10 2.25
C LEU A 305 11.06 -15.41 3.69
N ILE A 306 10.65 -16.56 4.22
CA ILE A 306 11.05 -17.05 5.56
C ILE A 306 12.59 -17.15 5.66
N LYS A 307 13.26 -17.63 4.62
CA LYS A 307 14.72 -17.70 4.53
C LYS A 307 15.38 -16.31 4.50
N GLN A 308 14.82 -15.34 3.76
CA GLN A 308 15.39 -13.99 3.70
C GLN A 308 15.17 -13.18 4.99
N ILE A 309 14.00 -13.32 5.65
CA ILE A 309 13.73 -12.72 6.97
C ILE A 309 14.75 -13.22 7.99
N ASN A 310 15.07 -14.52 7.97
CA ASN A 310 16.11 -15.13 8.80
C ASN A 310 17.55 -14.73 8.43
N GLY A 311 17.75 -13.86 7.43
CA GLY A 311 19.04 -13.50 6.85
C GLY A 311 19.08 -12.04 6.38
N PRO A 312 19.29 -11.75 5.08
CA PRO A 312 19.53 -10.38 4.59
C PRO A 312 18.42 -9.36 4.89
N LEU A 313 17.16 -9.78 5.05
CA LEU A 313 16.03 -8.88 5.31
C LEU A 313 15.66 -8.76 6.79
N SER A 314 16.40 -9.41 7.70
CA SER A 314 16.18 -9.35 9.16
C SER A 314 16.00 -7.93 9.72
N GLY A 315 16.78 -6.97 9.24
CA GLY A 315 16.72 -5.55 9.63
C GLY A 315 15.87 -4.66 8.71
N LYS A 316 15.04 -5.26 7.85
CA LYS A 316 14.26 -4.58 6.78
C LYS A 316 12.81 -5.04 6.62
N VAL A 317 12.36 -6.06 7.36
CA VAL A 317 10.94 -6.45 7.37
C VAL A 317 10.20 -5.88 8.58
N LEU A 318 8.93 -5.54 8.36
CA LEU A 318 8.05 -4.90 9.34
C LEU A 318 6.84 -5.81 9.59
N PHE A 319 6.42 -5.92 10.85
CA PHE A 319 5.09 -6.44 11.17
C PHE A 319 4.03 -5.43 10.69
N GLY A 320 3.00 -5.93 10.03
CA GLY A 320 1.74 -5.23 9.83
C GLY A 320 0.62 -6.25 9.69
N SER A 321 -0.59 -5.93 10.12
CA SER A 321 -1.73 -6.86 10.08
C SER A 321 -2.61 -6.70 8.85
N ASP A 322 -2.71 -5.48 8.28
CA ASP A 322 -3.78 -5.05 7.37
C ASP A 322 -5.16 -4.98 8.05
N TYR A 323 -5.22 -4.85 9.39
CA TYR A 323 -6.47 -4.65 10.14
C TYR A 323 -7.30 -3.50 9.52
N PRO A 324 -8.60 -3.69 9.25
CA PRO A 324 -9.45 -4.80 9.70
C PRO A 324 -9.28 -6.16 8.99
N ALA A 325 -8.63 -6.25 7.81
CA ALA A 325 -8.57 -7.46 6.98
C ALA A 325 -8.01 -8.72 7.68
N LEU A 326 -7.10 -8.56 8.64
CA LEU A 326 -6.67 -9.60 9.57
C LEU A 326 -6.41 -8.99 10.95
N THR A 327 -6.75 -9.69 12.03
CA THR A 327 -6.48 -9.17 13.39
C THR A 327 -5.01 -9.36 13.77
N PRO A 328 -4.40 -8.43 14.55
CA PRO A 328 -3.01 -8.54 14.99
C PRO A 328 -2.68 -9.87 15.67
N GLU A 329 -3.56 -10.34 16.56
CA GLU A 329 -3.38 -11.59 17.31
C GLU A 329 -3.31 -12.79 16.37
N ARG A 330 -4.12 -12.78 15.30
CA ARG A 330 -4.14 -13.88 14.32
C ARG A 330 -2.92 -13.81 13.39
N TRP A 331 -2.50 -12.62 12.98
CA TRP A 331 -1.25 -12.45 12.23
C TRP A 331 -0.06 -12.98 13.04
N MET A 332 0.08 -12.53 14.29
CA MET A 332 1.17 -12.94 15.20
C MET A 332 1.13 -14.44 15.49
N THR A 333 -0.06 -15.04 15.72
CA THR A 333 -0.20 -16.49 15.92
C THR A 333 0.28 -17.29 14.70
N ASP A 334 -0.11 -16.87 13.48
CA ASP A 334 0.33 -17.51 12.24
C ASP A 334 1.84 -17.28 11.98
N PHE A 335 2.43 -16.17 12.46
CA PHE A 335 3.87 -15.86 12.33
C PHE A 335 4.74 -16.63 13.33
N GLU A 336 4.28 -16.77 14.57
CA GLU A 336 4.99 -17.53 15.62
C GLU A 336 5.19 -19.00 15.22
N ALA A 337 4.24 -19.57 14.47
CA ALA A 337 4.30 -20.92 13.92
C ALA A 337 5.36 -21.10 12.79
N LEU A 338 5.95 -20.02 12.26
CA LEU A 338 6.98 -20.09 11.23
C LEU A 338 8.37 -20.40 11.80
N SER A 339 9.24 -20.96 10.97
CA SER A 339 10.65 -21.22 11.29
C SER A 339 11.51 -19.94 11.27
N ILE A 340 11.07 -18.90 11.97
CA ILE A 340 11.82 -17.68 12.26
C ILE A 340 12.70 -17.93 13.50
N LYS A 341 13.89 -17.32 13.56
CA LYS A 341 14.77 -17.30 14.74
C LYS A 341 14.28 -16.30 15.78
N ASP A 342 14.39 -16.63 17.07
CA ASP A 342 13.85 -15.79 18.16
C ASP A 342 14.45 -14.38 18.22
N ALA A 343 15.74 -14.24 17.91
CA ALA A 343 16.42 -12.94 17.83
C ALA A 343 15.88 -12.02 16.72
N ILE A 344 15.09 -12.54 15.78
CA ILE A 344 14.51 -11.80 14.65
C ILE A 344 13.09 -11.33 14.98
N ARG A 345 12.32 -12.06 15.80
CA ARG A 345 10.94 -11.70 16.17
C ARG A 345 10.82 -10.25 16.71
N PRO A 346 11.65 -9.77 17.66
CA PRO A 346 11.61 -8.38 18.11
C PRO A 346 11.98 -7.33 17.04
N LEU A 347 12.75 -7.72 16.02
CA LEU A 347 13.08 -6.84 14.90
C LEU A 347 11.84 -6.59 14.04
N VAL A 348 11.15 -7.67 13.65
CA VAL A 348 9.92 -7.61 12.84
C VAL A 348 8.81 -6.91 13.61
N TYR A 349 8.56 -7.31 14.86
CA TYR A 349 7.46 -6.77 15.67
C TYR A 349 7.64 -5.30 16.04
N ARG A 350 8.88 -4.81 16.26
CA ARG A 350 9.10 -3.47 16.83
C ARG A 350 10.33 -2.75 16.28
N ARG A 351 11.54 -3.32 16.44
CA ARG A 351 12.80 -2.54 16.29
C ARG A 351 13.05 -2.01 14.88
N ASN A 352 12.56 -2.70 13.84
CA ASN A 352 12.69 -2.21 12.47
C ASN A 352 11.75 -1.02 12.20
N ALA A 353 10.55 -1.02 12.77
CA ALA A 353 9.60 0.08 12.66
C ALA A 353 10.06 1.34 13.43
N GLU A 354 10.54 1.18 14.67
CA GLU A 354 11.11 2.29 15.46
C GLU A 354 12.25 3.00 14.69
N LYS A 355 13.19 2.21 14.16
CA LYS A 355 14.33 2.69 13.37
C LYS A 355 13.91 3.41 12.09
N LEU A 356 12.84 2.96 11.44
CA LEU A 356 12.33 3.56 10.20
C LEU A 356 11.64 4.90 10.50
N LEU A 357 10.75 4.91 11.50
CA LEU A 357 9.88 6.04 11.79
C LEU A 357 10.58 7.18 12.53
N GLY A 358 11.58 6.90 13.37
CA GLY A 358 11.96 7.86 14.41
C GLY A 358 10.78 8.03 15.36
N TRP A 359 10.34 6.91 15.94
CA TRP A 359 9.23 6.84 16.88
C TRP A 359 9.55 5.73 17.90
N PRO A 360 9.38 5.96 19.21
CA PRO A 360 8.71 7.09 19.86
C PRO A 360 9.48 8.42 19.88
N GLU A 361 10.80 8.42 19.63
CA GLU A 361 11.63 9.62 19.78
C GLU A 361 11.67 10.48 18.50
N ASN A 362 10.74 11.44 18.41
CA ASN A 362 10.86 12.75 17.74
C ASN A 362 9.59 13.58 17.99
#